data_AF-A0A3N1VKL1-F1
#
_entry.id   AF-A0A3N1VKL1-F1
#
_cell.length_a   1.000
_cell.length_b   1.000
_cell.length_c   1.000
_cell.angle_alpha   90.00
_cell.angle_beta   90.00
_cell.angle_gamma   90.00
#
_symmetry.space_group_name_H-M   'P 1'
#
loop_
_entity.id
_entity.type
_entity.pdbx_description
1 polymer ?
#
loop_
_entity_poly.entity_id
_entity_poly.type
_entity_poly.pdbx_seq_one_letter_code
_entity_poly.pdbx_strand_id
1 'polypeptide(L)'
;MGNEPWIVDAEQTVTLATVTGFSGLLFIGDPHVAAYPPGHRTDDYRSAVLGKLAHCLREARERRLLPVILGDLFHVPRDNPNGLLVKLMELFRPTSPWVLVGNHDKYEARLTQDVSLAVLRAAQVLVLLDRAGPVAWLQLDNTRVLLGASPDWTPIPSAVQANEVDKVVWITHHNVRFPDYEAGRIALREIPGVDLVVNGHIHTPKPPQRRGQTLWVNPGSLTRITRSAVTRNLRPAVALWTPRHEEPVRLEVPHAPFDDIFPSLDTPLNPEGEVLDASRFIQGLENLALRKTTEGVGLKAFLEANLDPSDPVTPIIWTLYEEVIGRVNKA
;
A
#
# COMPACT_ATOMS: atom_id res chain seq x y z
N MET A 1 6.97 -13.92 -18.26
CA MET A 1 5.93 -13.19 -19.03
C MET A 1 6.64 -12.02 -19.70
N GLY A 2 6.40 -11.81 -20.99
CA GLY A 2 7.28 -11.04 -21.88
C GLY A 2 7.53 -9.59 -21.45
N ASN A 3 8.80 -9.18 -21.52
CA ASN A 3 9.26 -7.79 -21.38
C ASN A 3 9.14 -7.05 -22.73
N GLU A 4 8.04 -7.23 -23.44
CA GLU A 4 7.84 -6.51 -24.70
C GLU A 4 7.47 -5.04 -24.41
N PRO A 5 7.94 -4.10 -25.26
CA PRO A 5 7.57 -2.70 -25.14
C PRO A 5 6.05 -2.54 -25.25
N TRP A 6 5.47 -1.65 -24.44
CA TRP A 6 4.08 -1.28 -24.60
C TRP A 6 3.97 -0.28 -25.73
N ILE A 7 3.29 -0.68 -26.80
CA ILE A 7 3.03 0.18 -27.96
C ILE A 7 1.65 0.82 -27.76
N VAL A 8 1.63 2.15 -27.63
CA VAL A 8 0.42 2.96 -27.53
C VAL A 8 0.35 3.82 -28.79
N ASP A 9 -0.24 3.23 -29.83
CA ASP A 9 -0.45 3.92 -31.12
C ASP A 9 -1.90 4.38 -31.26
N ALA A 10 -2.12 5.51 -31.94
CA ALA A 10 -3.47 6.00 -32.22
C ALA A 10 -4.28 5.01 -33.09
N GLU A 11 -3.61 4.14 -33.84
CA GLU A 11 -4.20 3.16 -34.75
C GLU A 11 -4.40 1.76 -34.14
N GLN A 12 -3.76 1.44 -33.00
CA GLN A 12 -4.04 0.21 -32.25
C GLN A 12 -5.11 0.47 -31.20
N THR A 13 -6.26 -0.16 -31.38
CA THR A 13 -7.51 -0.10 -30.60
C THR A 13 -7.37 -0.44 -29.12
N VAL A 14 -6.66 0.38 -28.34
CA VAL A 14 -6.91 0.55 -26.91
C VAL A 14 -7.50 1.94 -26.75
N THR A 15 -8.83 2.03 -26.73
CA THR A 15 -9.53 3.28 -26.48
C THR A 15 -9.35 3.66 -25.01
N LEU A 16 -8.24 4.35 -24.71
CA LEU A 16 -7.98 4.92 -23.39
C LEU A 16 -8.92 6.11 -23.15
N ALA A 17 -9.44 6.22 -21.93
CA ALA A 17 -10.21 7.40 -21.55
C ALA A 17 -9.33 8.65 -21.55
N THR A 18 -9.89 9.77 -22.00
CA THR A 18 -9.26 11.09 -21.82
C THR A 18 -9.84 11.77 -20.59
N VAL A 19 -8.99 12.14 -19.65
CA VAL A 19 -9.35 12.80 -18.39
C VAL A 19 -8.87 14.24 -18.43
N THR A 20 -9.76 15.18 -18.17
CA THR A 20 -9.51 16.63 -18.26
C THR A 20 -9.83 17.34 -16.94
N GLY A 21 -9.51 18.63 -16.82
CA GLY A 21 -9.92 19.47 -15.69
C GLY A 21 -8.93 19.52 -14.53
N PHE A 22 -7.78 18.86 -14.67
CA PHE A 22 -6.71 18.85 -13.67
C PHE A 22 -5.50 19.65 -14.15
N SER A 23 -4.70 20.17 -13.22
CA SER A 23 -3.39 20.82 -13.43
C SER A 23 -2.22 19.89 -13.11
N GLY A 24 -2.48 18.73 -12.52
CA GLY A 24 -1.45 17.86 -12.00
C GLY A 24 -1.99 16.59 -11.34
N LEU A 25 -1.08 15.89 -10.69
CA LEU A 25 -1.31 14.63 -9.96
C LEU A 25 -0.94 14.85 -8.49
N LEU A 26 -1.70 14.23 -7.58
CA LEU A 26 -1.35 14.12 -6.17
C LEU A 26 -1.14 12.64 -5.83
N PHE A 27 0.11 12.23 -5.70
CA PHE A 27 0.48 10.85 -5.37
C PHE A 27 0.48 10.64 -3.86
N ILE A 28 -0.40 9.75 -3.40
CA ILE A 28 -0.62 9.42 -1.99
C ILE A 28 -0.08 8.00 -1.78
N GLY A 29 1.02 7.85 -1.04
CA GLY A 29 1.60 6.54 -0.76
C GLY A 29 0.89 5.82 0.37
N ASP A 30 0.63 4.53 0.18
CA ASP A 30 0.39 3.48 1.16
C ASP A 30 -0.37 3.93 2.42
N PRO A 31 -1.65 4.30 2.32
CA PRO A 31 -2.43 4.77 3.46
C PRO A 31 -2.50 3.78 4.62
N HIS A 32 -2.57 2.48 4.34
CA HIS A 32 -2.78 1.40 5.33
C HIS A 32 -4.00 1.62 6.22
N VAL A 33 -5.13 2.03 5.63
CA VAL A 33 -6.37 2.27 6.39
C VAL A 33 -6.78 1.01 7.15
N ALA A 34 -7.02 1.16 8.45
CA ALA A 34 -7.46 0.10 9.34
C ALA A 34 -8.37 0.66 10.44
N ALA A 35 -9.24 -0.18 10.98
CA ALA A 35 -10.05 0.18 12.14
C ALA A 35 -9.26 0.12 13.45
N TYR A 36 -8.28 -0.77 13.51
CA TYR A 36 -7.41 -0.97 14.67
C TYR A 36 -6.00 -0.52 14.32
N PRO A 37 -5.25 0.07 15.28
CA PRO A 37 -3.90 0.54 15.02
C PRO A 37 -2.96 -0.61 14.61
N PRO A 38 -2.21 -0.49 13.51
CA PRO A 38 -1.19 -1.46 13.14
C PRO A 38 0.06 -1.33 14.01
N GLY A 39 0.73 -2.45 14.27
CA GLY A 39 1.99 -2.50 15.01
C GLY A 39 1.86 -1.99 16.45
N HIS A 40 2.71 -1.05 16.84
CA HIS A 40 2.77 -0.53 18.22
C HIS A 40 2.11 0.85 18.37
N ARG A 41 1.17 1.20 17.49
CA ARG A 41 0.49 2.49 17.57
C ARG A 41 -0.50 2.53 18.72
N THR A 42 -0.52 3.67 19.43
CA THR A 42 -1.37 3.86 20.63
C THR A 42 -2.45 4.91 20.45
N ASP A 43 -2.48 5.61 19.31
CA ASP A 43 -3.45 6.65 19.00
C ASP A 43 -4.75 6.09 18.38
N ASP A 44 -5.76 6.96 18.21
CA ASP A 44 -6.92 6.66 17.35
C ASP A 44 -6.49 6.66 15.88
N TYR A 45 -5.88 5.54 15.47
CA TYR A 45 -5.33 5.36 14.14
C TYR A 45 -6.37 5.57 13.05
N ARG A 46 -7.60 5.08 13.25
CA ARG A 46 -8.69 5.20 12.27
C ARG A 46 -9.01 6.66 12.00
N SER A 47 -9.21 7.46 13.04
CA SER A 47 -9.48 8.89 12.87
C SER A 47 -8.29 9.63 12.27
N ALA A 48 -7.07 9.27 12.70
CA ALA A 48 -5.84 9.86 12.16
C ALA A 48 -5.67 9.61 10.66
N VAL A 49 -5.79 8.35 10.19
CA VAL A 49 -5.60 8.01 8.76
C VAL A 49 -6.71 8.59 7.88
N LEU A 50 -7.97 8.58 8.34
CA LEU A 50 -9.07 9.19 7.60
C LEU A 50 -8.93 10.71 7.52
N GLY A 51 -8.48 11.36 8.61
CA GLY A 51 -8.22 12.80 8.62
C GLY A 51 -7.11 13.21 7.64
N LYS A 52 -6.06 12.39 7.53
CA LYS A 52 -4.99 12.59 6.53
C LYS A 52 -5.49 12.43 5.09
N LEU A 53 -6.24 11.36 4.81
CA LEU A 53 -6.86 11.17 3.49
C LEU A 53 -7.78 12.34 3.13
N ALA A 54 -8.60 12.80 4.08
CA ALA A 54 -9.47 13.96 3.87
C ALA A 54 -8.69 15.24 3.59
N HIS A 55 -7.57 15.45 4.27
CA HIS A 55 -6.66 16.55 3.96
C HIS A 55 -6.12 16.43 2.53
N CYS A 56 -5.59 15.27 2.12
CA CYS A 56 -5.05 15.06 0.78
C CYS A 56 -6.11 15.27 -0.32
N LEU A 57 -7.33 14.74 -0.14
CA LEU A 57 -8.41 14.90 -1.12
C LEU A 57 -8.90 16.34 -1.22
N ARG A 58 -8.88 17.09 -0.11
CA ARG A 58 -9.16 18.53 -0.10
C ARG A 58 -8.09 19.31 -0.87
N GLU A 59 -6.81 19.07 -0.58
CA GLU A 59 -5.70 19.70 -1.30
C GLU A 59 -5.75 19.37 -2.80
N ALA A 60 -6.08 18.12 -3.15
CA ALA A 60 -6.26 17.72 -4.53
C ALA A 60 -7.35 18.54 -5.22
N ARG A 61 -8.53 18.66 -4.60
CA ARG A 61 -9.63 19.46 -5.15
C ARG A 61 -9.27 20.94 -5.28
N GLU A 62 -8.72 21.55 -4.24
CA GLU A 62 -8.39 22.99 -4.21
C GLU A 62 -7.34 23.37 -5.27
N ARG A 63 -6.41 22.46 -5.56
CA ARG A 63 -5.33 22.66 -6.53
C ARG A 63 -5.63 22.06 -7.91
N ARG A 64 -6.83 21.51 -8.12
CA ARG A 64 -7.21 20.76 -9.33
C ARG A 64 -6.22 19.64 -9.66
N LEU A 65 -5.85 18.81 -8.69
CA LEU A 65 -4.98 17.65 -8.89
C LEU A 65 -5.81 16.37 -8.93
N LEU A 66 -5.44 15.44 -9.80
CA LEU A 66 -6.01 14.09 -9.80
C LEU A 66 -5.36 13.29 -8.66
N PRO A 67 -6.10 12.87 -7.62
CA PRO A 67 -5.52 12.10 -6.53
C PRO A 67 -5.32 10.64 -6.94
N VAL A 68 -4.10 10.15 -6.76
CA VAL A 68 -3.68 8.79 -7.07
C VAL A 68 -3.10 8.14 -5.80
N ILE A 69 -3.78 7.13 -5.28
CA ILE A 69 -3.30 6.29 -4.19
C ILE A 69 -2.43 5.18 -4.78
N LEU A 70 -1.17 5.10 -4.35
CA LEU A 70 -0.13 4.26 -4.95
C LEU A 70 -0.16 2.79 -4.48
N GLY A 71 -1.29 2.31 -3.98
CA GLY A 71 -1.42 0.98 -3.39
C GLY A 71 -1.56 0.99 -1.88
N ASP A 72 -1.80 -0.21 -1.34
CA ASP A 72 -1.99 -0.49 0.08
C ASP A 72 -2.96 0.51 0.73
N LEU A 73 -4.12 0.68 0.09
CA LEU A 73 -5.18 1.52 0.66
C LEU A 73 -5.59 0.96 2.02
N PHE A 74 -5.73 -0.36 2.13
CA PHE A 74 -6.04 -1.04 3.38
C PHE A 74 -4.81 -1.70 3.99
N HIS A 75 -4.76 -1.75 5.33
CA HIS A 75 -3.71 -2.50 6.03
C HIS A 75 -3.90 -4.03 5.91
N VAL A 76 -5.16 -4.47 5.84
CA VAL A 76 -5.53 -5.87 5.64
C VAL A 76 -6.61 -5.95 4.55
N PRO A 77 -6.60 -6.98 3.70
CA PRO A 77 -7.50 -7.05 2.55
C PRO A 77 -8.95 -7.28 2.97
N ARG A 78 -9.19 -8.02 4.05
CA ARG A 78 -10.50 -8.46 4.55
C ARG A 78 -10.72 -8.05 6.00
N ASP A 79 -11.93 -8.29 6.50
CA ASP A 79 -12.31 -8.08 7.90
C ASP A 79 -12.24 -6.63 8.40
N ASN A 80 -12.23 -5.67 7.46
CA ASN A 80 -12.42 -4.27 7.80
C ASN A 80 -13.89 -4.02 8.19
N PRO A 81 -14.17 -3.39 9.35
CA PRO A 81 -15.53 -3.12 9.79
C PRO A 81 -16.34 -2.31 8.77
N ASN A 82 -17.61 -2.65 8.56
CA ASN A 82 -18.49 -1.96 7.60
C ASN A 82 -18.52 -0.43 7.80
N GLY A 83 -18.51 0.04 9.06
CA GLY A 83 -18.48 1.47 9.36
C GLY A 83 -17.20 2.17 8.87
N LEU A 84 -16.07 1.47 8.71
CA LEU A 84 -14.87 2.02 8.08
C LEU A 84 -15.07 2.18 6.57
N LEU A 85 -15.64 1.16 5.92
CA LEU A 85 -15.93 1.19 4.49
C LEU A 85 -16.91 2.31 4.13
N VAL A 86 -17.98 2.49 4.92
CA VAL A 86 -18.94 3.59 4.73
C VAL A 86 -18.24 4.96 4.81
N LYS A 87 -17.40 5.19 5.83
CA LYS A 87 -16.64 6.45 5.94
C LYS A 87 -15.73 6.70 4.74
N LEU A 88 -15.07 5.66 4.22
CA LEU A 88 -14.26 5.78 3.01
C LEU A 88 -15.11 6.09 1.79
N MET A 89 -16.27 5.46 1.63
CA MET A 89 -17.21 5.76 0.53
C MET A 89 -17.68 7.20 0.57
N GLU A 90 -18.08 7.70 1.74
CA GLU A 90 -18.48 9.11 1.93
C GLU A 90 -17.32 10.05 1.60
N LEU A 91 -16.12 9.73 2.08
CA LEU A 91 -14.92 10.53 1.86
C LEU A 91 -14.51 10.58 0.38
N PHE A 92 -14.66 9.47 -0.34
CA PHE A 92 -14.17 9.34 -1.70
C PHE A 92 -15.17 9.81 -2.75
N ARG A 93 -16.48 9.70 -2.49
CA ARG A 93 -17.55 10.05 -3.44
C ARG A 93 -17.40 11.42 -4.14
N PRO A 94 -16.92 12.50 -3.48
CA PRO A 94 -16.76 13.79 -4.14
C PRO A 94 -15.62 13.86 -5.17
N THR A 95 -14.62 12.99 -5.07
CA THR A 95 -13.36 13.10 -5.84
C THR A 95 -13.01 11.83 -6.63
N SER A 96 -13.52 10.67 -6.21
CA SER A 96 -13.25 9.34 -6.80
C SER A 96 -11.77 9.11 -7.10
N PRO A 97 -10.91 8.99 -6.06
CA PRO A 97 -9.47 8.85 -6.27
C PRO A 97 -9.15 7.60 -7.09
N TRP A 98 -8.04 7.67 -7.81
CA TRP A 98 -7.50 6.55 -8.56
C TRP A 98 -6.66 5.71 -7.62
N VAL A 99 -6.91 4.41 -7.55
CA VAL A 99 -6.26 3.53 -6.56
C VAL A 99 -5.56 2.41 -7.29
N LEU A 100 -4.23 2.41 -7.22
CA LEU A 100 -3.40 1.29 -7.64
C LEU A 100 -3.60 0.13 -6.66
N VAL A 101 -3.63 -1.11 -7.15
CA VAL A 101 -3.68 -2.29 -6.26
C VAL A 101 -2.30 -2.55 -5.66
N GLY A 102 -2.18 -2.51 -4.33
CA GLY A 102 -0.99 -2.94 -3.60
C GLY A 102 -1.07 -4.40 -3.13
N ASN A 103 -0.05 -4.85 -2.38
CA ASN A 103 -0.01 -6.22 -1.87
C ASN A 103 -0.95 -6.45 -0.67
N HIS A 104 -1.22 -5.43 0.16
CA HIS A 104 -2.16 -5.53 1.28
C HIS A 104 -3.63 -5.46 0.85
N ASP A 105 -3.90 -4.98 -0.37
CA ASP A 105 -5.25 -4.87 -0.92
C ASP A 105 -5.79 -6.20 -1.48
N LYS A 106 -4.95 -7.23 -1.56
CA LYS A 106 -5.25 -8.54 -2.17
C LYS A 106 -5.29 -9.64 -1.12
N TYR A 107 -6.08 -10.68 -1.40
CA TYR A 107 -5.96 -11.94 -0.67
C TYR A 107 -4.95 -12.82 -1.41
N GLU A 108 -3.84 -13.14 -0.75
CA GLU A 108 -2.68 -13.79 -1.38
C GLU A 108 -2.23 -12.99 -2.64
N ALA A 109 -2.16 -13.63 -3.80
CA ALA A 109 -1.76 -12.99 -5.05
C ALA A 109 -2.94 -12.40 -5.85
N ARG A 110 -4.19 -12.51 -5.36
CA ARG A 110 -5.39 -12.27 -6.16
C ARG A 110 -6.27 -11.17 -5.56
N LEU A 111 -6.74 -10.28 -6.43
CA LEU A 111 -7.83 -9.37 -6.10
C LEU A 111 -9.16 -10.13 -6.21
N THR A 112 -9.68 -10.57 -5.06
CA THR A 112 -10.92 -11.34 -4.94
C THR A 112 -12.11 -10.43 -4.61
N GLN A 113 -13.34 -10.88 -4.83
CA GLN A 113 -14.54 -10.03 -4.65
C GLN A 113 -14.85 -9.71 -3.18
N ASP A 114 -14.30 -10.48 -2.25
CA ASP A 114 -14.51 -10.38 -0.81
C ASP A 114 -13.46 -9.53 -0.10
N VAL A 115 -12.56 -8.86 -0.83
CA VAL A 115 -11.65 -7.85 -0.25
C VAL A 115 -12.32 -6.47 -0.21
N SER A 116 -11.87 -5.66 0.74
CA SER A 116 -12.39 -4.32 1.02
C SER A 116 -12.29 -3.39 -0.18
N LEU A 117 -11.22 -3.52 -0.97
CA LEU A 117 -11.02 -2.73 -2.19
C LEU A 117 -12.05 -3.07 -3.28
N ALA A 118 -12.48 -4.33 -3.38
CA ALA A 118 -13.53 -4.75 -4.31
C ALA A 118 -14.90 -4.14 -3.93
N VAL A 119 -15.17 -3.99 -2.63
CA VAL A 119 -16.39 -3.33 -2.14
C VAL A 119 -16.42 -1.85 -2.54
N LEU A 120 -15.31 -1.12 -2.37
CA LEU A 120 -15.22 0.28 -2.80
C LEU A 120 -15.34 0.44 -4.32
N ARG A 121 -14.76 -0.48 -5.10
CA ARG A 121 -14.95 -0.54 -6.56
C ARG A 121 -16.42 -0.75 -6.93
N ALA A 122 -17.09 -1.71 -6.28
CA ALA A 122 -18.51 -1.99 -6.52
C ALA A 122 -19.41 -0.81 -6.17
N ALA A 123 -19.05 -0.04 -5.15
CA ALA A 123 -19.72 1.21 -4.77
C ALA A 123 -19.41 2.40 -5.70
N GLN A 124 -18.52 2.23 -6.69
CA GLN A 124 -18.13 3.25 -7.68
C GLN A 124 -17.60 4.54 -7.05
N VAL A 125 -16.96 4.45 -5.88
CA VAL A 125 -16.36 5.60 -5.18
C VAL A 125 -14.88 5.78 -5.49
N LEU A 126 -14.29 4.93 -6.33
CA LEU A 126 -12.90 5.04 -6.77
C LEU A 126 -12.74 4.50 -8.19
N VAL A 127 -11.63 4.88 -8.84
CA VAL A 127 -11.18 4.24 -10.09
C VAL A 127 -10.09 3.25 -9.74
N LEU A 128 -10.36 1.95 -9.92
CA LEU A 128 -9.40 0.91 -9.57
C LEU A 128 -8.43 0.64 -10.73
N LEU A 129 -7.14 0.62 -10.42
CA LEU A 129 -6.06 0.30 -11.34
C LEU A 129 -5.48 -1.06 -10.95
N ASP A 130 -6.03 -2.13 -11.55
CA ASP A 130 -5.74 -3.54 -11.22
C ASP A 130 -5.02 -4.31 -12.33
N ARG A 131 -4.61 -3.62 -13.41
CA ARG A 131 -3.88 -4.20 -14.54
C ARG A 131 -2.63 -3.37 -14.86
N ALA A 132 -1.60 -4.05 -15.36
CA ALA A 132 -0.45 -3.37 -15.94
C ALA A 132 -0.77 -2.79 -17.31
N GLY A 133 -0.14 -1.66 -17.63
CA GLY A 133 -0.18 -1.04 -18.95
C GLY A 133 -0.64 0.41 -18.93
N PRO A 134 -0.85 0.99 -20.13
CA PRO A 134 -1.48 2.30 -20.30
C PRO A 134 -2.85 2.35 -19.64
N VAL A 135 -3.13 3.44 -18.90
CA VAL A 135 -4.39 3.62 -18.15
C VAL A 135 -5.27 4.69 -18.78
N ALA A 136 -4.71 5.87 -19.05
CA ALA A 136 -5.48 7.01 -19.57
C ALA A 136 -4.60 8.08 -20.20
N TRP A 137 -5.22 8.85 -21.08
CA TRP A 137 -4.72 10.15 -21.50
C TRP A 137 -5.18 11.20 -20.48
N LEU A 138 -4.26 12.01 -19.98
CA LEU A 138 -4.56 13.13 -19.10
C LEU A 138 -4.28 14.43 -19.85
N GLN A 139 -5.27 15.31 -19.92
CA GLN A 139 -5.08 16.69 -20.34
C GLN A 139 -4.87 17.54 -19.07
N LEU A 140 -3.60 17.75 -18.73
CA LEU A 140 -3.18 18.52 -17.55
C LEU A 140 -2.89 19.96 -17.97
N ASP A 141 -3.86 20.85 -17.79
CA ASP A 141 -3.91 22.17 -18.43
C ASP A 141 -3.59 22.07 -19.95
N ASN A 142 -2.42 22.54 -20.39
CA ASN A 142 -2.00 22.53 -21.81
C ASN A 142 -1.07 21.36 -22.18
N THR A 143 -0.89 20.38 -21.29
CA THR A 143 0.01 19.24 -21.51
C THR A 143 -0.76 17.94 -21.61
N ARG A 144 -0.51 17.18 -22.68
CA ARG A 144 -1.03 15.82 -22.88
C ARG A 144 -0.07 14.81 -22.25
N VAL A 145 -0.56 14.07 -21.25
CA VAL A 145 0.22 13.09 -20.49
C VAL A 145 -0.37 11.70 -20.67
N LEU A 146 0.47 10.70 -20.92
CA LEU A 146 0.07 9.30 -20.75
C LEU A 146 0.31 8.87 -19.31
N LEU A 147 -0.74 8.39 -18.64
CA LEU A 147 -0.60 7.67 -17.38
C LEU A 147 -0.63 6.17 -17.63
N GLY A 148 0.40 5.46 -17.17
CA GLY A 148 0.44 4.01 -17.12
C GLY A 148 0.62 3.48 -15.69
N ALA A 149 0.34 2.20 -15.49
CA ALA A 149 0.37 1.58 -14.18
C ALA A 149 1.02 0.19 -14.20
N SER A 150 1.64 -0.17 -13.08
CA SER A 150 2.07 -1.53 -12.74
C SER A 150 1.66 -1.84 -11.30
N PRO A 151 0.42 -2.33 -11.08
CA PRO A 151 -0.01 -2.79 -9.77
C PRO A 151 0.88 -3.92 -9.22
N ASP A 152 0.80 -4.19 -7.93
CA ASP A 152 1.61 -5.24 -7.30
C ASP A 152 1.48 -6.61 -8.01
N TRP A 153 2.61 -7.30 -8.17
CA TRP A 153 2.79 -8.55 -8.95
C TRP A 153 2.56 -8.45 -10.46
N THR A 154 2.53 -7.25 -11.04
CA THR A 154 2.41 -7.05 -12.49
C THR A 154 3.70 -6.48 -13.08
N PRO A 155 4.01 -6.70 -14.37
CA PRO A 155 5.28 -6.25 -14.93
C PRO A 155 5.38 -4.71 -14.97
N ILE A 156 6.58 -4.19 -14.67
CA ILE A 156 6.99 -2.83 -15.00
C ILE A 156 7.49 -2.84 -16.47
N PRO A 157 7.04 -1.91 -17.33
CA PRO A 157 7.35 -1.91 -18.76
C PRO A 157 8.85 -1.90 -19.03
N SER A 158 9.28 -2.59 -20.10
CA SER A 158 10.66 -2.51 -20.60
C SER A 158 10.92 -1.17 -21.30
N ALA A 159 9.94 -0.70 -22.06
CA ALA A 159 9.83 0.61 -22.69
C ALA A 159 8.34 0.94 -22.95
N VAL A 160 8.05 2.20 -23.23
CA VAL A 160 6.73 2.69 -23.64
C VAL A 160 6.91 3.49 -24.92
N GLN A 161 6.16 3.17 -25.96
CA GLN A 161 6.07 3.97 -27.17
C GLN A 161 4.72 4.67 -27.16
N ALA A 162 4.74 5.99 -27.00
CA ALA A 162 3.53 6.82 -26.99
C ALA A 162 3.75 7.97 -27.98
N ASN A 163 2.95 7.98 -29.05
CA ASN A 163 2.93 9.08 -30.00
C ASN A 163 2.04 10.21 -29.46
N GLU A 164 2.33 11.44 -29.86
CA GLU A 164 1.51 12.62 -29.55
C GLU A 164 1.31 12.92 -28.04
N VAL A 165 2.30 12.60 -27.21
CA VAL A 165 2.35 13.01 -25.81
C VAL A 165 3.48 13.97 -25.53
N ASP A 166 3.26 14.84 -24.56
CA ASP A 166 4.31 15.70 -24.02
C ASP A 166 5.09 14.98 -22.90
N LYS A 167 4.40 14.13 -22.11
CA LYS A 167 4.97 13.40 -20.98
C LYS A 167 4.35 12.01 -20.79
N VAL A 168 5.15 11.09 -20.25
CA VAL A 168 4.70 9.77 -19.80
C VAL A 168 5.01 9.60 -18.31
N VAL A 169 3.96 9.37 -17.53
CA VAL A 169 4.02 9.09 -16.10
C VAL A 169 3.61 7.64 -15.86
N TRP A 170 4.38 6.91 -15.06
CA TRP A 170 4.09 5.53 -14.70
C TRP A 170 4.00 5.37 -13.19
N ILE A 171 2.95 4.75 -12.69
CA ILE A 171 2.81 4.43 -11.26
C ILE A 171 3.04 2.96 -11.00
N THR A 172 3.62 2.63 -9.85
CA THR A 172 3.96 1.24 -9.52
C THR A 172 3.89 0.96 -8.03
N HIS A 173 3.66 -0.30 -7.66
CA HIS A 173 3.71 -0.75 -6.27
C HIS A 173 4.60 -1.99 -6.15
N HIS A 174 5.92 -1.78 -6.03
CA HIS A 174 6.90 -2.86 -6.07
C HIS A 174 8.09 -2.64 -5.10
N ASN A 175 8.80 -3.73 -4.82
CA ASN A 175 10.10 -3.74 -4.15
C ASN A 175 11.22 -3.22 -5.05
N VAL A 176 11.17 -1.93 -5.40
CA VAL A 176 12.18 -1.25 -6.20
C VAL A 176 13.43 -0.96 -5.37
N ARG A 177 14.62 -1.26 -5.91
CA ARG A 177 15.91 -1.10 -5.23
C ARG A 177 16.40 0.34 -5.28
N PHE A 178 15.74 1.21 -4.53
CA PHE A 178 16.28 2.54 -4.19
C PHE A 178 17.51 2.41 -3.30
N PRO A 179 18.39 3.43 -3.26
CA PRO A 179 19.45 3.50 -2.26
C PRO A 179 18.90 3.31 -0.83
N ASP A 180 19.67 2.59 -0.01
CA ASP A 180 19.35 2.29 1.38
C ASP A 180 18.03 1.51 1.57
N TYR A 181 17.64 0.69 0.58
CA TYR A 181 16.51 -0.23 0.67
C TYR A 181 16.92 -1.67 0.33
N GLU A 182 17.37 -2.39 1.35
CA GLU A 182 17.92 -3.75 1.25
C GLU A 182 16.91 -4.79 0.74
N ALA A 183 15.63 -4.58 0.98
CA ALA A 183 14.56 -5.48 0.50
C ALA A 183 14.29 -5.33 -1.00
N GLY A 184 14.93 -4.37 -1.69
CA GLY A 184 14.76 -4.12 -3.11
C GLY A 184 15.12 -5.31 -4.01
N ARG A 185 14.13 -5.79 -4.77
CA ARG A 185 14.28 -6.91 -5.72
C ARG A 185 14.35 -6.45 -7.18
N ILE A 186 13.75 -5.32 -7.51
CA ILE A 186 13.69 -4.78 -8.88
C ILE A 186 14.70 -3.65 -9.02
N ALA A 187 15.65 -3.78 -9.94
CA ALA A 187 16.66 -2.75 -10.17
C ALA A 187 16.05 -1.49 -10.82
N LEU A 188 16.50 -0.33 -10.37
CA LEU A 188 16.26 0.94 -11.05
C LEU A 188 16.97 0.93 -12.41
N ARG A 189 16.24 1.26 -13.47
CA ARG A 189 16.76 1.35 -14.84
C ARG A 189 16.05 2.44 -15.61
N GLU A 190 16.65 2.87 -16.72
CA GLU A 190 15.92 3.64 -17.72
C GLU A 190 14.77 2.78 -18.28
N ILE A 191 13.62 3.42 -18.48
CA ILE A 191 12.51 2.87 -19.24
C ILE A 191 12.30 3.82 -20.42
N PRO A 192 12.81 3.49 -21.61
CA PRO A 192 12.69 4.36 -22.77
C PRO A 192 11.23 4.77 -23.02
N GLY A 193 11.02 6.07 -23.21
CA GLY A 193 9.70 6.68 -23.38
C GLY A 193 8.90 6.90 -22.09
N VAL A 194 9.50 6.72 -20.90
CA VAL A 194 8.90 7.09 -19.62
C VAL A 194 9.72 8.19 -18.95
N ASP A 195 9.09 9.34 -18.69
CA ASP A 195 9.71 10.49 -18.01
C ASP A 195 9.78 10.30 -16.49
N LEU A 196 8.67 9.85 -15.88
CA LEU A 196 8.52 9.77 -14.42
C LEU A 196 7.91 8.43 -14.01
N VAL A 197 8.53 7.77 -13.03
CA VAL A 197 8.00 6.60 -12.33
C VAL A 197 7.79 6.92 -10.86
N VAL A 198 6.59 6.69 -10.33
CA VAL A 198 6.27 6.91 -8.91
C VAL A 198 5.86 5.60 -8.24
N ASN A 199 6.61 5.18 -7.21
CA ASN A 199 6.41 3.93 -6.49
C ASN A 199 5.74 4.13 -5.12
N GLY A 200 4.76 3.30 -4.75
CA GLY A 200 4.05 3.35 -3.44
C GLY A 200 4.72 2.51 -2.33
N HIS A 201 4.92 1.22 -2.60
CA HIS A 201 5.28 0.13 -1.67
C HIS A 201 6.31 0.41 -0.55
N ILE A 202 7.26 1.33 -0.76
CA ILE A 202 8.32 1.57 0.23
C ILE A 202 7.83 2.66 1.17
N HIS A 203 7.56 2.30 2.43
CA HIS A 203 6.98 3.23 3.41
C HIS A 203 7.86 4.42 3.80
N THR A 204 9.17 4.33 3.59
CA THR A 204 10.11 5.45 3.79
C THR A 204 10.29 6.22 2.49
N PRO A 205 10.20 7.56 2.48
CA PRO A 205 10.53 8.35 1.29
C PRO A 205 11.95 8.06 0.82
N LYS A 206 12.16 8.06 -0.50
CA LYS A 206 13.48 7.85 -1.10
C LYS A 206 13.89 9.07 -1.93
N PRO A 207 15.18 9.47 -1.89
CA PRO A 207 15.67 10.51 -2.79
C PRO A 207 15.39 10.13 -4.25
N PRO A 208 14.93 11.07 -5.10
CA PRO A 208 14.71 10.82 -6.51
C PRO A 208 15.95 10.22 -7.20
N GLN A 209 15.74 9.27 -8.11
CA GLN A 209 16.81 8.56 -8.81
C GLN A 209 16.62 8.66 -10.32
N ARG A 210 17.48 9.42 -10.99
CA ARG A 210 17.49 9.50 -12.46
C ARG A 210 18.26 8.33 -13.08
N ARG A 211 17.67 7.68 -14.09
CA ARG A 211 18.30 6.62 -14.91
C ARG A 211 17.98 6.90 -16.37
N GLY A 212 18.96 7.43 -17.10
CA GLY A 212 18.72 8.00 -18.43
C GLY A 212 17.66 9.10 -18.35
N GLN A 213 16.62 9.00 -19.18
CA GLN A 213 15.51 9.97 -19.18
C GLN A 213 14.47 9.72 -18.08
N THR A 214 14.45 8.52 -17.47
CA THR A 214 13.45 8.17 -16.45
C THR A 214 13.85 8.64 -15.06
N LEU A 215 12.99 9.43 -14.43
CA LEU A 215 13.08 9.79 -13.03
C LEU A 215 12.27 8.82 -12.17
N TRP A 216 12.89 8.19 -11.18
CA TRP A 216 12.21 7.33 -10.21
C TRP A 216 12.02 8.06 -8.89
N VAL A 217 10.80 8.00 -8.35
CA VAL A 217 10.39 8.67 -7.11
C VAL A 217 9.63 7.69 -6.22
N ASN A 218 9.84 7.78 -4.91
CA ASN A 218 9.03 7.07 -3.92
C ASN A 218 8.69 8.04 -2.77
N PRO A 219 7.44 8.52 -2.66
CA PRO A 219 7.06 9.52 -1.67
C PRO A 219 7.01 9.00 -0.23
N GLY A 220 7.04 7.67 -0.03
CA GLY A 220 6.81 7.06 1.27
C GLY A 220 5.32 6.90 1.58
N SER A 221 5.03 6.31 2.74
CA SER A 221 3.67 6.09 3.21
C SER A 221 3.07 7.35 3.85
N LEU A 222 1.76 7.52 3.68
CA LEU A 222 0.93 8.54 4.33
C LEU A 222 0.90 8.36 5.86
N THR A 223 1.12 7.13 6.35
CA THR A 223 1.13 6.83 7.77
C THR A 223 2.43 6.18 8.22
N ARG A 224 2.80 6.43 9.47
CA ARG A 224 3.87 5.66 10.12
C ARG A 224 3.22 4.40 10.69
N ILE A 225 3.59 3.24 10.18
CA ILE A 225 3.05 1.95 10.67
C ILE A 225 4.06 1.16 11.48
N THR A 226 5.33 1.58 11.49
CA THR A 226 6.43 0.91 12.20
C THR A 226 7.02 1.84 13.25
N ARG A 227 7.32 1.30 14.44
CA ARG A 227 8.07 1.98 15.50
C ARG A 227 9.57 1.77 15.28
N SER A 228 10.29 2.77 14.79
CA SER A 228 11.75 2.71 14.59
C SER A 228 12.39 4.10 14.66
N ALA A 229 13.72 4.13 14.84
CA ALA A 229 14.48 5.39 14.77
C ALA A 229 14.32 6.09 13.41
N VAL A 230 14.19 5.32 12.33
CA VAL A 230 13.93 5.85 10.99
C VAL A 230 12.57 6.55 10.95
N THR A 231 11.50 5.88 11.39
CA THR A 231 10.14 6.43 11.31
C THR A 231 9.90 7.58 12.30
N ARG A 232 10.67 7.66 13.38
CA ARG A 232 10.65 8.80 14.33
C ARG A 232 10.92 10.13 13.66
N ASN A 233 11.88 10.16 12.74
CA ASN A 233 12.28 11.38 12.04
C ASN A 233 11.44 11.65 10.77
N LEU A 234 10.55 10.72 10.39
CA LEU A 234 9.71 10.89 9.22
C LEU A 234 8.56 11.86 9.51
N ARG A 235 8.45 12.83 8.60
CA ARG A 235 7.27 13.67 8.42
C ARG A 235 6.47 13.09 7.27
N PRO A 236 5.26 12.56 7.50
CA PRO A 236 4.39 12.07 6.43
C PRO A 236 4.07 13.17 5.41
N ALA A 237 4.14 12.81 4.13
CA ALA A 237 3.88 13.72 3.02
C ALA A 237 3.35 12.97 1.81
N VAL A 238 2.82 13.74 0.86
CA VAL A 238 2.40 13.28 -0.46
C VAL A 238 3.22 13.98 -1.53
N ALA A 239 3.27 13.42 -2.74
CA ALA A 239 4.00 14.01 -3.86
C ALA A 239 3.03 14.69 -4.83
N LEU A 240 3.15 16.01 -4.96
CA LEU A 240 2.42 16.82 -5.93
C LEU A 240 3.25 16.95 -7.19
N TRP A 241 2.70 16.59 -8.34
CA TRP A 241 3.39 16.77 -9.61
C TRP A 241 2.52 17.54 -10.59
N THR A 242 3.16 18.42 -11.37
CA THR A 242 2.55 19.08 -12.53
C THR A 242 3.53 19.01 -13.68
N PRO A 243 3.08 19.06 -14.95
CA PRO A 243 3.97 19.10 -16.11
C PRO A 243 5.09 20.16 -16.09
N ARG A 244 4.90 21.25 -15.33
CA ARG A 244 5.89 22.34 -15.18
C ARG A 244 7.10 21.96 -14.31
N HIS A 245 6.99 20.89 -13.53
CA HIS A 245 8.02 20.45 -12.61
C HIS A 245 8.63 19.14 -13.12
N GLU A 246 9.96 19.07 -13.13
CA GLU A 246 10.67 17.84 -13.46
C GLU A 246 10.45 16.79 -12.37
N GLU A 247 10.58 17.20 -11.10
CA GLU A 247 10.38 16.34 -9.93
C GLU A 247 9.09 16.70 -9.19
N PRO A 248 8.38 15.71 -8.60
CA PRO A 248 7.26 15.99 -7.71
C PRO A 248 7.68 16.79 -6.47
N VAL A 249 6.89 17.80 -6.12
CA VAL A 249 7.05 18.60 -4.91
C VAL A 249 6.44 17.86 -3.72
N ARG A 250 7.20 17.78 -2.63
CA ARG A 250 6.72 17.19 -1.38
C ARG A 250 5.74 18.13 -0.67
N LEU A 251 4.53 17.65 -0.41
CA LEU A 251 3.50 18.34 0.38
C LEU A 251 3.33 17.62 1.71
N GLU A 252 3.76 18.26 2.80
CA GLU A 252 3.61 17.70 4.15
C GLU A 252 2.14 17.59 4.55
N VAL A 253 1.77 16.44 5.13
CA VAL A 253 0.41 16.17 5.60
C VAL A 253 0.37 16.37 7.11
N PRO A 254 -0.71 16.94 7.68
CA PRO A 254 -0.88 17.04 9.12
C PRO A 254 -0.64 15.71 9.83
N HIS A 255 0.20 15.72 10.85
CA HIS A 255 0.56 14.54 11.62
C HIS A 255 0.92 14.91 13.06
N ALA A 256 0.60 14.02 13.98
CA ALA A 256 1.08 14.11 15.35
C ALA A 256 2.60 13.86 15.42
N PRO A 257 3.30 14.38 16.44
CA PRO A 257 4.64 13.94 16.81
C PRO A 257 4.75 12.41 16.90
N PHE A 258 5.95 11.86 16.71
CA PHE A 258 6.15 10.40 16.79
C PHE A 258 5.85 9.86 18.19
N ASP A 259 6.38 10.53 19.21
CA ASP A 259 6.31 10.10 20.61
C ASP A 259 4.87 10.22 21.18
N ASP A 260 3.95 10.85 20.47
CA ASP A 260 2.52 10.95 20.84
C ASP A 260 1.70 9.75 20.33
N ILE A 261 2.21 9.00 19.35
CA ILE A 261 1.47 7.93 18.67
C ILE A 261 2.14 6.55 18.80
N PHE A 262 3.38 6.52 19.29
CA PHE A 262 4.14 5.31 19.59
C PHE A 262 4.72 5.43 20.99
N PRO A 263 4.86 4.30 21.71
CA PRO A 263 5.67 4.26 22.92
C PRO A 263 7.11 4.70 22.63
N SER A 264 7.74 5.40 23.59
CA SER A 264 9.13 5.85 23.47
C SER A 264 10.04 4.72 22.99
N LEU A 265 11.01 5.06 22.14
CA LEU A 265 12.03 4.10 21.69
C LEU A 265 12.87 3.57 22.86
N ASP A 266 13.00 4.37 23.92
CA ASP A 266 13.77 4.04 25.13
C ASP A 266 12.99 3.13 26.08
N THR A 267 11.67 3.01 25.90
CA THR A 267 10.89 1.99 26.59
C THR A 267 11.16 0.66 25.91
N PRO A 268 11.84 -0.30 26.56
CA PRO A 268 11.95 -1.64 26.02
C PRO A 268 10.54 -2.19 25.82
N LEU A 269 10.30 -2.87 24.70
CA LEU A 269 8.99 -3.47 24.42
C LEU A 269 8.63 -4.55 25.46
N ASN A 270 9.60 -5.00 26.27
CA ASN A 270 9.42 -5.83 27.46
C ASN A 270 10.18 -5.22 28.66
N PRO A 271 9.49 -4.65 29.66
CA PRO A 271 10.05 -4.49 30.98
C PRO A 271 9.84 -5.78 31.77
N GLU A 272 10.94 -6.34 32.28
CA GLU A 272 11.04 -7.52 33.16
C GLU A 272 10.96 -8.88 32.47
N GLY A 273 11.88 -9.76 32.87
CA GLY A 273 12.20 -10.99 32.16
C GLY A 273 11.10 -12.02 32.25
N GLU A 274 10.48 -12.32 31.11
CA GLU A 274 9.77 -13.57 30.89
C GLU A 274 10.09 -14.12 29.49
N VAL A 275 10.27 -15.43 29.53
CA VAL A 275 10.50 -16.47 28.53
C VAL A 275 9.78 -16.24 27.19
N LEU A 276 10.50 -16.54 26.10
CA LEU A 276 10.09 -16.74 24.70
C LEU A 276 9.19 -15.68 24.04
N ASP A 277 9.67 -15.19 22.90
CA ASP A 277 9.09 -14.20 22.00
C ASP A 277 7.63 -14.49 21.62
N ALA A 278 6.70 -14.04 22.47
CA ALA A 278 5.26 -14.09 22.26
C ALA A 278 4.85 -13.44 20.93
N SER A 279 5.61 -12.46 20.43
CA SER A 279 5.30 -11.81 19.15
C SER A 279 5.56 -12.73 17.95
N ARG A 280 6.62 -13.56 17.98
CA ARG A 280 6.85 -14.59 16.96
C ARG A 280 5.88 -15.75 17.08
N PHE A 281 5.53 -16.14 18.30
CA PHE A 281 4.54 -17.19 18.56
C PHE A 281 3.16 -16.78 18.04
N ILE A 282 2.72 -15.54 18.33
CA ILE A 282 1.45 -14.98 17.85
C ILE A 282 1.48 -14.78 16.32
N GLN A 283 2.57 -14.28 15.74
CA GLN A 283 2.71 -14.22 14.27
C GLN A 283 2.68 -15.62 13.63
N GLY A 284 3.26 -16.63 14.27
CA GLY A 284 3.18 -18.02 13.82
C GLY A 284 1.75 -18.56 13.89
N LEU A 285 1.02 -18.27 14.96
CA LEU A 285 -0.40 -18.59 15.12
C LEU A 285 -1.28 -17.89 14.09
N GLU A 286 -1.06 -16.61 13.82
CA GLU A 286 -1.76 -15.84 12.78
C GLU A 286 -1.53 -16.45 11.40
N ASN A 287 -0.28 -16.82 11.09
CA ASN A 287 0.07 -17.50 9.84
C ASN A 287 -0.58 -18.90 9.71
N LEU A 288 -0.78 -19.60 10.83
CA LEU A 288 -1.50 -20.88 10.88
C LEU A 288 -3.01 -20.70 10.76
N ALA A 289 -3.58 -19.67 11.39
CA ALA A 289 -4.99 -19.31 11.28
C ALA A 289 -5.36 -18.93 9.84
N LEU A 290 -4.42 -18.36 9.07
CA LEU A 290 -4.56 -18.10 7.65
C LEU A 290 -4.50 -19.36 6.77
N ARG A 291 -3.91 -20.46 7.27
CA ARG A 291 -3.69 -21.71 6.51
C ARG A 291 -4.65 -22.85 6.89
N LYS A 292 -5.80 -22.56 7.51
CA LYS A 292 -6.76 -23.53 8.08
C LYS A 292 -6.72 -24.91 7.41
N THR A 293 -6.08 -25.89 8.07
CA THR A 293 -6.20 -27.30 7.71
C THR A 293 -7.29 -27.93 8.55
N THR A 294 -8.15 -28.72 7.91
CA THR A 294 -9.42 -29.24 8.47
C THR A 294 -9.22 -30.20 9.66
N GLU A 295 -7.99 -30.69 9.88
CA GLU A 295 -7.66 -31.71 10.88
C GLU A 295 -6.73 -31.22 12.00
N GLY A 296 -6.39 -29.92 12.05
CA GLY A 296 -5.56 -29.36 13.15
C GLY A 296 -4.10 -29.83 13.19
N VAL A 297 -3.68 -30.71 12.26
CA VAL A 297 -2.32 -31.31 12.20
C VAL A 297 -1.21 -30.26 12.19
N GLY A 298 -1.43 -29.13 11.50
CA GLY A 298 -0.45 -28.03 11.44
C GLY A 298 -0.36 -27.23 12.74
N LEU A 299 -1.47 -27.11 13.48
CA LEU A 299 -1.49 -26.42 14.77
C LEU A 299 -0.76 -27.25 15.83
N LYS A 300 -0.97 -28.57 15.85
CA LYS A 300 -0.26 -29.47 16.78
C LYS A 300 1.25 -29.38 16.64
N ALA A 301 1.75 -29.57 15.42
CA ALA A 301 3.19 -29.52 15.14
C ALA A 301 3.81 -28.16 15.47
N PHE A 302 3.04 -27.08 15.32
CA PHE A 302 3.47 -25.74 15.72
C PHE A 302 3.53 -25.56 17.23
N LEU A 303 2.51 -26.02 17.97
CA LEU A 303 2.52 -25.96 19.43
C LEU A 303 3.66 -26.82 20.01
N GLU A 304 3.91 -28.02 19.46
CA GLU A 304 5.04 -28.88 19.84
C GLU A 304 6.41 -28.20 19.63
N ALA A 305 6.55 -27.44 18.54
CA ALA A 305 7.81 -26.80 18.19
C ALA A 305 8.08 -25.48 18.93
N ASN A 306 7.06 -24.87 19.56
CA ASN A 306 7.16 -23.50 20.09
C ASN A 306 6.73 -23.33 21.55
N LEU A 307 6.05 -24.29 22.17
CA LEU A 307 5.73 -24.23 23.59
C LEU A 307 6.86 -24.81 24.44
N ASP A 308 7.23 -24.10 25.51
CA ASP A 308 8.19 -24.58 26.51
C ASP A 308 7.48 -25.50 27.52
N PRO A 309 7.88 -26.78 27.65
CA PRO A 309 7.28 -27.71 28.62
C PRO A 309 7.43 -27.30 30.08
N SER A 310 8.38 -26.41 30.39
CA SER A 310 8.60 -25.90 31.75
C SER A 310 7.74 -24.68 32.09
N ASP A 311 7.05 -24.10 31.10
CA ASP A 311 6.13 -22.98 31.29
C ASP A 311 4.80 -23.48 31.91
N PRO A 312 4.34 -22.90 33.03
CA PRO A 312 3.09 -23.31 33.69
C PRO A 312 1.82 -23.10 32.84
N VAL A 313 1.89 -22.30 31.77
CA VAL A 313 0.78 -22.05 30.83
C VAL A 313 0.71 -23.12 29.73
N THR A 314 1.81 -23.78 29.41
CA THR A 314 1.87 -24.82 28.35
C THR A 314 0.83 -25.92 28.52
N PRO A 315 0.62 -26.51 29.72
CA PRO A 315 -0.43 -27.52 29.94
C PRO A 315 -1.86 -27.01 29.67
N ILE A 316 -2.12 -25.72 29.93
CA ILE A 316 -3.44 -25.09 29.71
C ILE A 316 -3.70 -24.96 28.21
N ILE A 317 -2.70 -24.52 27.44
CA ILE A 317 -2.79 -24.40 25.97
C ILE A 317 -3.03 -25.77 25.32
N TRP A 318 -2.34 -26.82 25.79
CA TRP A 318 -2.57 -28.19 25.33
C TRP A 318 -3.98 -28.70 25.66
N THR A 319 -4.48 -28.41 26.85
CA THR A 319 -5.87 -28.76 27.25
C THR A 319 -6.89 -28.11 26.32
N LEU A 320 -6.73 -26.82 26.02
CA LEU A 320 -7.58 -26.08 25.08
C LEU A 320 -7.52 -26.67 23.66
N TYR A 321 -6.32 -27.02 23.17
CA TYR A 321 -6.15 -27.66 21.87
C TYR A 321 -6.92 -29.00 21.81
N GLU A 322 -6.79 -29.84 22.83
CA GLU A 322 -7.50 -31.13 22.92
C GLU A 322 -9.01 -30.97 23.00
N GLU A 323 -9.51 -29.98 23.74
CA GLU A 323 -10.95 -29.66 23.81
C GLU A 323 -11.52 -29.24 22.45
N VAL A 324 -10.79 -28.40 21.71
CA VAL A 324 -11.22 -27.91 20.40
C VAL A 324 -11.24 -29.05 19.37
N ILE A 325 -10.17 -29.85 19.30
CA ILE A 325 -10.10 -30.99 18.36
C ILE A 325 -11.09 -32.10 18.75
N GLY A 326 -11.26 -32.36 20.05
CA GLY A 326 -12.23 -33.34 20.56
C GLY A 326 -13.69 -32.99 20.27
N ARG A 327 -14.02 -31.70 20.11
CA ARG A 327 -15.34 -31.23 19.65
C ARG A 327 -15.53 -31.37 18.14
N VAL A 328 -14.48 -31.11 17.35
CA VAL A 328 -14.51 -31.26 15.88
C VAL A 328 -14.70 -32.72 15.47
N ASN A 329 -14.09 -33.68 16.19
CA ASN A 329 -14.23 -35.11 15.89
C ASN A 329 -15.57 -35.74 16.32
N LYS A 330 -16.44 -34.99 17.03
CA LYS A 330 -17.77 -35.44 17.47
C LYS A 330 -18.92 -34.75 16.69
N ALA A 331 -18.60 -33.82 15.79
CA ALA A 331 -19.54 -33.08 14.96
C ALA A 331 -19.62 -33.66 13.54
#